data_AF-A0A7Z0VNV3-F1
#
_entry.id   AF-A0A7Z0VNV3-F1
#
_cell.length_a   1.000
_cell.length_b   1.000
_cell.length_c   1.000
_cell.angle_alpha   90.00
_cell.angle_beta   90.00
_cell.angle_gamma   90.00
#
_symmetry.space_group_name_H-M   'P 1'
#
loop_
_entity.id
_entity.type
_entity.pdbx_description
1 polymer ?
#
loop_
_entity_poly.entity_id
_entity_poly.type
_entity_poly.pdbx_seq_one_letter_code
_entity_poly.pdbx_strand_id
1 'polypeptide(L)'
;MKRLYLATRLKVLVAVFVILNLLTILSVLLLGGYQHWLWVFPLLSIATAVLVGHRMKMPFYVMQEIERALQEMLQGQFTSRITRVPWMGEAGHIAWNLNESLDQLETFFREVKTSFELVSNGRYYRRTLPTGLHGELEKTLARINESLDAMSENANYIKRNEMAAELQELNTSQIMSNLLLSQNDLIRITDEMQKVSSIATDNMQKAEENQEAVSHVVDSQTRTLGLIEQSHQTMGKLNAMSDEITGILGMIGEIADKTNLLALNASIEAARAGEHGRGFAVVADEVKKLAESTKTATDEIRSVVTTFQGETTVMQSNSDEMLEMANSVQKAVEEMNTSFNHFADRAQKTYVSVNFAHDICYASLIKVDHMIYKQKAYKSFYAGTDNPDAQAVLVDHQNCRLGKWYYEGLGRESFGHLPTFKQLETPHSAVHSHGHAALNYLSEDWQKDQQLQKKIISTYTEMEHASDQVMDRIDAMISEKHN
;
A
#
# COMPACT_ATOMS: atom_id res chain seq x y z
N MET A 1 35.66 -12.26 -82.23
CA MET A 1 35.00 -12.55 -83.52
C MET A 1 33.50 -12.26 -83.40
N LYS A 2 33.01 -11.10 -83.87
CA LYS A 2 31.56 -10.85 -83.95
C LYS A 2 30.97 -11.81 -84.99
N ARG A 3 30.32 -12.87 -84.54
CA ARG A 3 29.58 -13.77 -85.44
C ARG A 3 28.51 -12.91 -86.12
N LEU A 4 28.57 -12.78 -87.45
CA LEU A 4 27.49 -12.19 -88.24
C LEU A 4 26.13 -12.74 -87.76
N TYR A 5 25.16 -11.87 -87.46
CA TYR A 5 23.81 -12.25 -87.09
C TYR A 5 23.21 -13.21 -88.13
N LEU A 6 22.36 -14.14 -87.68
CA LEU A 6 21.79 -15.21 -88.50
C LEU A 6 21.14 -14.67 -89.80
N ALA A 7 20.49 -13.51 -89.71
CA ALA A 7 19.91 -12.80 -90.85
C ALA A 7 20.93 -12.36 -91.90
N THR A 8 22.07 -11.85 -91.45
CA THR A 8 23.14 -11.40 -92.34
C THR A 8 23.83 -12.58 -93.01
N ARG A 9 24.05 -13.68 -92.28
CA ARG A 9 24.60 -14.93 -92.85
C ARG A 9 23.67 -15.52 -93.91
N LEU A 10 22.36 -15.57 -93.65
CA LEU A 10 21.40 -16.10 -94.61
C LEU A 10 21.33 -15.24 -95.88
N LYS A 11 21.30 -13.90 -95.74
CA LYS A 11 21.34 -12.98 -96.90
C LYS A 11 22.60 -13.20 -97.75
N VAL A 12 23.76 -13.37 -97.12
CA VAL A 12 25.02 -13.66 -97.82
C VAL A 12 24.97 -15.02 -98.50
N LEU A 13 24.48 -16.08 -97.85
CA LEU A 13 24.36 -17.41 -98.46
C LEU A 13 23.39 -17.42 -99.65
N VAL A 14 22.25 -16.74 -99.54
CA VAL A 14 21.29 -16.58 -100.64
C VAL A 14 21.91 -15.78 -101.79
N ALA A 15 22.62 -14.69 -101.50
CA ALA A 15 23.32 -13.90 -102.52
C ALA A 15 24.41 -14.71 -103.22
N VAL A 16 25.24 -15.45 -102.46
CA VAL A 16 26.26 -16.35 -103.00
C VAL A 16 25.62 -17.43 -103.86
N PHE A 17 24.50 -18.04 -103.44
CA PHE A 17 23.79 -19.04 -104.23
C PHE A 17 23.28 -18.49 -105.58
N VAL A 18 22.72 -17.27 -105.60
CA VAL A 18 22.29 -16.61 -106.85
C VAL A 18 23.49 -16.28 -107.74
N ILE A 19 24.58 -15.74 -107.17
CA ILE A 19 25.81 -15.42 -107.91
C ILE A 19 26.43 -16.67 -108.51
N LEU A 20 26.53 -17.77 -107.74
CA LEU A 20 27.09 -19.02 -108.20
C LEU A 20 26.27 -19.57 -109.37
N ASN A 21 24.94 -19.58 -109.26
CA ASN A 21 24.06 -20.00 -110.37
C ASN A 21 24.26 -19.13 -111.62
N LEU A 22 24.31 -17.80 -111.48
CA LEU A 22 24.55 -16.87 -112.59
C LEU A 22 25.90 -17.11 -113.27
N LEU A 23 26.96 -17.37 -112.49
CA LEU A 23 28.29 -17.71 -113.01
C LEU A 23 28.28 -19.06 -113.76
N THR A 24 27.57 -20.07 -113.25
CA THR A 24 27.43 -21.36 -113.95
C THR A 24 26.75 -21.18 -115.30
N ILE A 25 25.69 -20.37 -115.39
CA ILE A 25 24.98 -20.09 -116.64
C ILE A 25 25.85 -19.27 -117.60
N LEU A 26 26.59 -18.28 -117.10
CA LEU A 26 27.54 -17.50 -117.87
C LEU A 26 28.63 -18.42 -118.48
N SER A 27 29.12 -19.40 -117.73
CA SER A 27 30.09 -20.38 -118.23
C SER A 27 29.53 -21.27 -119.34
N VAL A 28 28.28 -21.70 -119.24
CA VAL A 28 27.58 -22.50 -120.26
C VAL A 28 27.34 -21.68 -121.53
N LEU A 29 26.99 -20.40 -121.40
CA LEU A 29 26.82 -19.46 -122.51
C LEU A 29 28.12 -19.21 -123.28
N LEU A 30 29.26 -19.14 -122.58
CA LEU A 30 30.58 -18.91 -123.17
C LEU A 30 31.15 -20.15 -123.88
N LEU A 31 30.78 -21.38 -123.47
CA LEU A 31 31.36 -22.63 -123.98
C LEU A 31 30.44 -23.42 -124.94
N GLY A 32 29.12 -23.33 -124.81
CA GLY A 32 28.15 -24.24 -125.45
C GLY A 32 27.18 -23.62 -126.45
N GLY A 33 27.24 -22.30 -126.69
CA GLY A 33 26.30 -21.58 -127.54
C GLY A 33 24.97 -21.25 -126.85
N TYR A 34 24.26 -20.25 -127.37
CA TYR A 34 23.04 -19.70 -126.74
C TYR A 34 21.83 -20.63 -126.89
N GLN A 35 21.21 -21.02 -125.78
CA GLN A 35 19.95 -21.78 -125.77
C GLN A 35 18.92 -21.10 -124.85
N HIS A 36 17.73 -20.82 -125.39
CA HIS A 36 16.69 -20.03 -124.71
C HIS A 36 16.22 -20.63 -123.37
N TRP A 37 16.28 -21.94 -123.18
CA TRP A 37 15.82 -22.60 -121.94
C TRP A 37 16.76 -22.42 -120.74
N LEU A 38 18.01 -22.00 -120.95
CA LEU A 38 18.98 -21.76 -119.87
C LEU A 38 18.56 -20.63 -118.92
N TRP A 39 17.68 -19.73 -119.38
CA TRP A 39 17.09 -18.65 -118.55
C TRP A 39 16.13 -19.14 -117.45
N VAL A 40 15.72 -20.41 -117.47
CA VAL A 40 14.87 -20.98 -116.41
C VAL A 40 15.60 -21.08 -115.07
N PHE A 41 16.88 -21.47 -115.05
CA PHE A 41 17.66 -21.60 -113.82
C PHE A 41 17.92 -20.28 -113.06
N PRO A 42 18.34 -19.17 -113.70
CA PRO A 42 18.54 -17.91 -112.99
C PRO A 42 17.19 -17.36 -112.51
N LEU A 43 16.12 -17.46 -113.30
CA LEU A 43 14.78 -17.07 -112.88
C LEU A 43 14.28 -17.90 -111.68
N LEU A 44 14.49 -19.21 -111.68
CA LEU A 44 14.13 -20.08 -110.57
C LEU A 44 14.99 -19.81 -109.33
N SER A 45 16.28 -19.53 -109.49
CA SER A 45 17.19 -19.19 -108.38
C SER A 45 16.82 -17.85 -107.73
N ILE A 46 16.46 -16.84 -108.55
CA ILE A 46 15.97 -15.55 -108.07
C ILE A 46 14.60 -15.72 -107.41
N ALA A 47 13.68 -16.48 -108.01
CA ALA A 47 12.38 -16.78 -107.41
C ALA A 47 12.53 -17.48 -106.05
N THR A 48 13.44 -18.45 -105.94
CA THR A 48 13.75 -19.16 -104.69
C THR A 48 14.38 -18.22 -103.67
N ALA A 49 15.31 -17.35 -104.07
CA ALA A 49 15.92 -16.34 -103.21
C ALA A 49 14.90 -15.34 -102.67
N VAL A 50 13.97 -14.88 -103.52
CA VAL A 50 12.87 -13.99 -103.13
C VAL A 50 11.89 -14.71 -102.19
N LEU A 51 11.54 -15.96 -102.48
CA LEU A 51 10.68 -16.78 -101.62
C LEU A 51 11.29 -17.02 -100.23
N VAL A 52 12.57 -17.42 -100.18
CA VAL A 52 13.31 -17.61 -98.93
C VAL A 52 13.43 -16.29 -98.18
N GLY A 53 13.80 -15.20 -98.87
CA GLY A 53 13.90 -13.87 -98.27
C GLY A 53 12.57 -13.38 -97.69
N HIS A 54 11.47 -13.60 -98.39
CA HIS A 54 10.13 -13.25 -97.91
C HIS A 54 9.70 -14.11 -96.72
N ARG A 55 9.87 -15.44 -96.80
CA ARG A 55 9.57 -16.40 -95.72
C ARG A 55 10.38 -16.13 -94.44
N MET A 56 11.61 -15.62 -94.57
CA MET A 56 12.54 -15.44 -93.44
C MET A 56 12.42 -14.08 -92.74
N LYS A 57 11.69 -13.10 -93.31
CA LYS A 57 11.47 -11.80 -92.65
C LYS A 57 10.77 -11.93 -91.30
N MET A 58 9.74 -12.78 -91.23
CA MET A 58 8.93 -12.91 -90.01
C MET A 58 9.67 -13.62 -88.86
N PRO A 59 10.36 -14.77 -89.06
CA PRO A 59 11.18 -15.36 -88.00
C PRO A 59 12.27 -14.44 -87.44
N PHE A 60 12.91 -13.62 -88.28
CA PHE A 60 13.88 -12.63 -87.81
C PHE A 60 13.25 -11.49 -87.02
N TYR A 61 12.06 -11.04 -87.44
CA TYR A 61 11.28 -10.07 -86.67
C TYR A 61 10.95 -10.61 -85.27
N VAL A 62 10.46 -11.86 -85.17
CA VAL A 62 10.17 -12.49 -83.87
C VAL A 62 11.42 -12.59 -83.00
N MET A 63 12.56 -12.98 -83.57
CA MET A 63 13.82 -13.05 -82.82
C MET A 63 14.27 -11.68 -82.28
N GLN A 64 14.06 -10.60 -83.03
CA GLN A 64 14.33 -9.24 -82.56
C GLN A 64 13.38 -8.83 -81.43
N GLU A 65 12.10 -9.16 -81.51
CA GLU A 65 11.14 -8.90 -80.43
C GLU A 65 11.44 -9.74 -79.18
N ILE A 66 11.87 -11.01 -79.35
CA ILE A 66 12.37 -11.84 -78.25
C ILE A 66 13.59 -11.19 -77.60
N GLU A 67 14.57 -10.74 -78.39
CA GLU A 67 15.75 -10.05 -77.87
C GLU A 67 15.38 -8.78 -77.10
N ARG A 68 14.46 -7.97 -77.63
CA ARG A 68 13.94 -6.77 -76.96
C ARG A 68 13.27 -7.11 -75.62
N ALA A 69 12.35 -8.07 -75.61
CA ALA A 69 11.66 -8.49 -74.39
C ALA A 69 12.64 -9.04 -73.33
N LEU A 70 13.65 -9.80 -73.74
CA LEU A 70 14.71 -10.28 -72.85
C LEU A 70 15.57 -9.13 -72.30
N GLN A 71 15.89 -8.12 -73.11
CA GLN A 71 16.63 -6.93 -72.64
C GLN A 71 15.83 -6.13 -71.60
N GLU A 72 14.52 -5.97 -71.80
CA GLU A 72 13.63 -5.32 -70.84
C GLU A 72 13.48 -6.16 -69.56
N MET A 73 13.37 -7.49 -69.69
CA MET A 73 13.37 -8.42 -68.56
C MET A 73 14.67 -8.33 -67.74
N LEU A 74 15.82 -8.19 -68.38
CA LEU A 74 17.12 -7.98 -67.71
C LEU A 74 17.17 -6.65 -66.94
N GLN A 75 16.36 -5.66 -67.31
CA GLN A 75 16.18 -4.41 -66.57
C GLN A 75 15.10 -4.49 -65.48
N GLY A 76 14.51 -5.68 -65.25
CA GLY A 76 13.44 -5.89 -64.28
C GLY A 76 12.05 -5.45 -64.77
N GLN A 77 11.88 -5.23 -66.07
CA GLN A 77 10.60 -4.86 -66.67
C GLN A 77 9.92 -6.11 -67.27
N PHE A 78 8.80 -6.52 -66.67
CA PHE A 78 8.08 -7.72 -67.08
C PHE A 78 6.80 -7.43 -67.88
N THR A 79 6.47 -6.17 -68.18
CA THR A 79 5.21 -5.76 -68.82
C THR A 79 5.17 -5.95 -70.33
N SER A 80 6.32 -6.21 -70.94
CA SER A 80 6.43 -6.27 -72.39
C SER A 80 5.90 -7.58 -72.96
N ARG A 81 5.23 -7.50 -74.11
CA ARG A 81 4.66 -8.68 -74.78
C ARG A 81 5.06 -8.72 -76.23
N ILE A 82 5.43 -9.92 -76.68
CA ILE A 82 5.72 -10.21 -78.08
C ILE A 82 4.39 -10.51 -78.76
N THR A 83 3.91 -9.58 -79.57
CA THR A 83 2.61 -9.69 -80.24
C THR A 83 2.80 -9.95 -81.74
N ARG A 84 1.71 -10.30 -82.43
CA ARG A 84 1.70 -10.55 -83.89
C ARG A 84 2.57 -11.73 -84.32
N VAL A 85 2.53 -12.84 -83.59
CA VAL A 85 3.25 -14.09 -83.91
C VAL A 85 2.41 -15.28 -84.42
N PRO A 86 1.19 -15.13 -85.00
CA PRO A 86 0.40 -16.28 -85.42
C PRO A 86 1.03 -16.97 -86.64
N TRP A 87 0.97 -18.32 -86.68
CA TRP A 87 1.44 -19.16 -87.80
C TRP A 87 2.97 -19.10 -88.06
N MET A 88 3.79 -18.92 -87.01
CA MET A 88 5.25 -18.75 -87.13
C MET A 88 6.09 -19.97 -86.72
N GLY A 89 5.47 -21.15 -86.64
CA GLY A 89 6.15 -22.39 -86.26
C GLY A 89 6.78 -22.30 -84.86
N GLU A 90 8.00 -22.83 -84.73
CA GLU A 90 8.75 -22.94 -83.47
C GLU A 90 9.08 -21.56 -82.87
N ALA A 91 9.36 -20.56 -83.71
CA ALA A 91 9.67 -19.20 -83.24
C ALA A 91 8.45 -18.54 -82.57
N GLY A 92 7.25 -18.76 -83.10
CA GLY A 92 6.01 -18.30 -82.47
C GLY A 92 5.72 -18.99 -81.15
N HIS A 93 6.00 -20.30 -81.04
CA HIS A 93 5.85 -21.05 -79.80
C HIS A 93 6.82 -20.56 -78.70
N ILE A 94 8.07 -20.24 -79.06
CA ILE A 94 9.04 -19.64 -78.12
C ILE A 94 8.55 -18.27 -77.63
N ALA A 95 8.06 -17.42 -78.53
CA ALA A 95 7.52 -16.12 -78.17
C ALA A 95 6.31 -16.23 -77.23
N TRP A 96 5.41 -17.19 -77.46
CA TRP A 96 4.27 -17.47 -76.58
C TRP A 96 4.73 -17.91 -75.19
N ASN A 97 5.62 -18.91 -75.12
CA ASN A 97 6.17 -19.39 -73.84
C ASN A 97 6.91 -18.30 -73.06
N LEU A 98 7.59 -17.38 -73.75
CA LEU A 98 8.24 -16.23 -73.13
C LEU A 98 7.20 -15.25 -72.58
N ASN A 99 6.12 -14.94 -73.32
CA ASN A 99 5.02 -14.12 -72.79
C ASN A 99 4.40 -14.74 -71.55
N GLU A 100 4.07 -16.04 -71.57
CA GLU A 100 3.53 -16.76 -70.40
C GLU A 100 4.47 -16.70 -69.18
N SER A 101 5.79 -16.75 -69.43
CA SER A 101 6.78 -16.60 -68.36
C SER A 101 6.80 -15.17 -67.80
N LEU A 102 6.69 -14.16 -68.67
CA LEU A 102 6.61 -12.76 -68.28
C LEU A 102 5.31 -12.47 -67.50
N ASP A 103 4.17 -13.04 -67.91
CA ASP A 103 2.88 -12.91 -67.23
C ASP A 103 2.96 -13.47 -65.79
N GLN A 104 3.55 -14.65 -65.62
CA GLN A 104 3.74 -15.26 -64.31
C GLN A 104 4.70 -14.45 -63.42
N LEU A 105 5.83 -13.98 -63.96
CA LEU A 105 6.79 -13.16 -63.22
C LEU A 105 6.19 -11.80 -62.81
N GLU A 106 5.51 -11.13 -63.74
CA GLU A 106 4.86 -9.85 -63.47
C GLU A 106 3.81 -9.98 -62.37
N THR A 107 2.95 -10.99 -62.45
CA THR A 107 1.90 -11.25 -61.46
C THR A 107 2.51 -11.57 -60.10
N PHE A 108 3.53 -12.43 -60.06
CA PHE A 108 4.24 -12.77 -58.84
C PHE A 108 4.82 -11.51 -58.16
N PHE A 109 5.61 -10.72 -58.88
CA PHE A 109 6.22 -9.52 -58.30
C PHE A 109 5.19 -8.47 -57.89
N ARG A 110 4.08 -8.34 -58.62
CA ARG A 110 2.99 -7.43 -58.28
C ARG A 110 2.31 -7.84 -56.97
N GLU A 111 1.97 -9.12 -56.80
CA GLU A 111 1.33 -9.62 -55.57
C GLU A 111 2.24 -9.48 -54.35
N VAL A 112 3.53 -9.80 -54.49
CA VAL A 112 4.53 -9.61 -53.43
C VAL A 112 4.64 -8.14 -53.08
N LYS A 113 4.89 -7.26 -54.07
CA LYS A 113 5.05 -5.82 -53.86
C LYS A 113 3.86 -5.22 -53.10
N THR A 114 2.64 -5.42 -53.60
CA THR A 114 1.44 -4.80 -52.99
C THR A 114 1.18 -5.34 -51.58
N SER A 115 1.43 -6.63 -51.33
CA SER A 115 1.23 -7.20 -49.99
C SER A 115 2.25 -6.65 -48.99
N PHE A 116 3.54 -6.56 -49.37
CA PHE A 116 4.58 -6.03 -48.50
C PHE A 116 4.50 -4.50 -48.31
N GLU A 117 4.01 -3.74 -49.30
CA GLU A 117 3.70 -2.31 -49.14
C GLU A 117 2.59 -2.07 -48.11
N LEU A 118 1.59 -2.94 -48.01
CA LEU A 118 0.56 -2.83 -46.98
C LEU A 118 1.10 -3.21 -45.60
N VAL A 119 1.92 -4.26 -45.53
CA VAL A 119 2.60 -4.70 -44.30
C VAL A 119 3.50 -3.61 -43.74
N SER A 120 4.28 -2.91 -44.58
CA SER A 120 5.11 -1.79 -44.12
C SER A 120 4.30 -0.63 -43.55
N ASN A 121 3.02 -0.53 -43.93
CA ASN A 121 2.05 0.42 -43.38
C ASN A 121 1.23 -0.16 -42.21
N GLY A 122 1.65 -1.30 -41.64
CA GLY A 122 0.98 -1.97 -40.51
C GLY A 122 -0.36 -2.63 -40.86
N ARG A 123 -0.64 -2.86 -42.15
CA ARG A 123 -1.88 -3.46 -42.63
C ARG A 123 -1.61 -4.88 -43.13
N TYR A 124 -2.04 -5.87 -42.34
CA TYR A 124 -1.74 -7.29 -42.58
C TYR A 124 -2.91 -8.08 -43.16
N TYR A 125 -3.97 -7.46 -43.67
CA TYR A 125 -5.18 -8.19 -44.13
C TYR A 125 -5.07 -8.70 -45.57
N ARG A 126 -4.23 -8.10 -46.42
CA ARG A 126 -4.10 -8.52 -47.81
C ARG A 126 -3.23 -9.76 -47.89
N ARG A 127 -3.74 -10.81 -48.54
CA ARG A 127 -2.99 -12.01 -48.91
C ARG A 127 -2.65 -11.94 -50.38
N THR A 128 -1.52 -12.54 -50.74
CA THR A 128 -1.17 -12.80 -52.14
C THR A 128 -2.14 -13.83 -52.72
N LEU A 129 -2.35 -13.79 -54.04
CA LEU A 129 -3.23 -14.71 -54.76
C LEU A 129 -2.37 -15.68 -55.59
N PRO A 130 -2.15 -16.94 -55.13
CA PRO A 130 -1.37 -17.93 -55.89
C PRO A 130 -2.06 -18.42 -57.16
N THR A 131 -3.39 -18.28 -57.22
CA THR A 131 -4.22 -18.77 -58.33
C THR A 131 -3.77 -18.21 -59.67
N GLY A 132 -3.46 -19.09 -60.63
CA GLY A 132 -3.01 -18.71 -61.98
C GLY A 132 -1.48 -18.67 -62.15
N LEU A 133 -0.71 -18.84 -61.08
CA LEU A 133 0.73 -19.13 -61.16
C LEU A 133 0.98 -20.64 -61.14
N HIS A 134 2.16 -21.04 -61.58
CA HIS A 134 2.53 -22.46 -61.63
C HIS A 134 3.86 -22.74 -60.92
N GLY A 135 3.99 -23.98 -60.44
CA GLY A 135 5.23 -24.51 -59.91
C GLY A 135 5.70 -23.78 -58.65
N GLU A 136 6.95 -23.34 -58.65
CA GLU A 136 7.56 -22.72 -57.46
C GLU A 136 7.02 -21.32 -57.16
N LEU A 137 6.50 -20.59 -58.16
CA LEU A 137 5.92 -19.26 -57.92
C LEU A 137 4.64 -19.34 -57.08
N GLU A 138 3.76 -20.30 -57.38
CA GLU A 138 2.53 -20.58 -56.62
C GLU A 138 2.86 -20.96 -55.16
N LYS A 139 3.76 -21.93 -54.97
CA LYS A 139 4.18 -22.37 -53.62
C LYS A 139 4.83 -21.24 -52.82
N THR A 140 5.60 -20.38 -53.49
CA THR A 140 6.25 -19.24 -52.84
C THR A 140 5.22 -18.21 -52.36
N LEU A 141 4.21 -17.89 -53.17
CA LEU A 141 3.11 -17.02 -52.72
C LEU A 141 2.32 -17.62 -51.55
N ALA A 142 2.08 -18.93 -51.55
CA ALA A 142 1.44 -19.62 -50.42
C ALA A 142 2.28 -19.49 -49.12
N ARG A 143 3.60 -19.70 -49.18
CA ARG A 143 4.51 -19.50 -48.03
C ARG A 143 4.60 -18.04 -47.58
N ILE A 144 4.51 -17.10 -48.51
CA ILE A 144 4.41 -15.68 -48.17
C ILE A 144 3.14 -15.43 -47.37
N ASN A 145 2.00 -16.03 -47.73
CA ASN A 145 0.77 -15.91 -46.95
C ASN A 145 0.92 -16.43 -45.51
N GLU A 146 1.56 -17.59 -45.30
CA GLU A 146 1.89 -18.10 -43.96
C GLU A 146 2.75 -17.11 -43.17
N SER A 147 3.71 -16.47 -43.84
CA SER A 147 4.57 -15.46 -43.21
C SER A 147 3.79 -14.18 -42.88
N LEU A 148 2.86 -13.75 -43.74
CA LEU A 148 1.96 -12.61 -43.48
C LEU A 148 1.04 -12.87 -42.28
N ASP A 149 0.56 -14.11 -42.12
CA ASP A 149 -0.23 -14.53 -40.95
C ASP A 149 0.63 -14.42 -39.67
N ALA A 150 1.82 -15.00 -39.66
CA ALA A 150 2.75 -14.92 -38.52
C ALA A 150 3.14 -13.46 -38.18
N MET A 151 3.35 -12.61 -39.19
CA MET A 151 3.61 -11.18 -38.99
C MET A 151 2.40 -10.45 -38.39
N SER A 152 1.18 -10.77 -38.85
CA SER A 152 -0.06 -10.22 -38.29
C SER A 152 -0.24 -10.59 -36.83
N GLU A 153 0.01 -11.86 -36.49
CA GLU A 153 -0.05 -12.35 -35.11
C GLU A 153 1.00 -11.68 -34.24
N ASN A 154 2.24 -11.58 -34.72
CA ASN A 154 3.32 -10.91 -34.00
C ASN A 154 3.03 -9.42 -33.77
N ALA A 155 2.44 -8.72 -34.75
CA ALA A 155 2.03 -7.33 -34.58
C ALA A 155 0.95 -7.16 -33.50
N ASN A 156 0.00 -8.08 -33.42
CA ASN A 156 -1.00 -8.09 -32.34
C ASN A 156 -0.38 -8.44 -30.99
N TYR A 157 0.59 -9.36 -30.96
CA TYR A 157 1.34 -9.74 -29.77
C TYR A 157 2.14 -8.56 -29.20
N ILE A 158 2.86 -7.82 -30.05
CA ILE A 158 3.60 -6.61 -29.65
C ILE A 158 2.65 -5.58 -29.02
N LYS A 159 1.52 -5.27 -29.68
CA LYS A 159 0.53 -4.32 -29.14
C LYS A 159 -0.04 -4.75 -27.78
N ARG A 160 -0.30 -6.05 -27.59
CA ARG A 160 -0.75 -6.58 -26.30
C ARG A 160 0.32 -6.41 -25.21
N ASN A 161 1.59 -6.67 -25.55
CA ASN A 161 2.69 -6.52 -24.60
C ASN A 161 2.98 -5.05 -24.27
N GLU A 162 2.90 -4.14 -25.25
CA GLU A 162 3.00 -2.68 -25.01
C GLU A 162 1.91 -2.22 -24.04
N MET A 163 0.65 -2.59 -24.31
CA MET A 163 -0.47 -2.27 -23.41
C MET A 163 -0.30 -2.90 -22.02
N ALA A 164 0.19 -4.13 -21.93
CA ALA A 164 0.45 -4.79 -20.65
C ALA A 164 1.57 -4.09 -19.86
N ALA A 165 2.63 -3.64 -20.54
CA ALA A 165 3.71 -2.88 -19.92
C ALA A 165 3.23 -1.52 -19.39
N GLU A 166 2.45 -0.77 -20.18
CA GLU A 166 1.86 0.50 -19.75
C GLU A 166 0.93 0.33 -18.53
N LEU A 167 0.09 -0.71 -18.53
CA LEU A 167 -0.78 -1.02 -17.39
C LEU A 167 0.02 -1.44 -16.15
N GLN A 168 1.11 -2.18 -16.32
CA GLN A 168 1.98 -2.59 -15.22
C GLN A 168 2.71 -1.39 -14.61
N GLU A 169 3.19 -0.45 -15.43
CA GLU A 169 3.81 0.79 -14.97
C GLU A 169 2.82 1.64 -14.17
N LEU A 170 1.61 1.83 -14.72
CA LEU A 170 0.53 2.55 -14.03
C LEU A 170 0.17 1.90 -12.69
N ASN A 171 0.02 0.57 -12.67
CA ASN A 171 -0.29 -0.19 -11.47
C ASN A 171 0.79 -0.03 -10.40
N THR A 172 2.07 -0.19 -10.78
CA THR A 172 3.21 -0.07 -9.86
C THR A 172 3.32 1.35 -9.29
N SER A 173 3.12 2.38 -10.13
CA SER A 173 3.12 3.78 -9.70
C SER A 173 2.00 4.09 -8.71
N GLN A 174 0.78 3.60 -8.98
CA GLN A 174 -0.37 3.82 -8.10
C GLN A 174 -0.23 3.06 -6.76
N ILE A 175 0.25 1.81 -6.80
CA ILE A 175 0.54 1.03 -5.58
C ILE A 175 1.59 1.76 -4.74
N MET A 176 2.67 2.24 -5.36
CA MET A 176 3.69 3.02 -4.66
C MET A 176 3.11 4.25 -3.97
N SER A 177 2.29 5.02 -4.68
CA SER A 177 1.61 6.20 -4.12
C SER A 177 0.72 5.84 -2.91
N ASN A 178 -0.09 4.79 -3.04
CA ASN A 178 -0.95 4.31 -1.95
C ASN A 178 -0.13 3.83 -0.74
N LEU A 179 0.97 3.10 -0.96
CA LEU A 179 1.85 2.63 0.11
C LEU A 179 2.52 3.81 0.86
N LEU A 180 2.96 4.84 0.14
CA LEU A 180 3.52 6.05 0.75
C LEU A 180 2.47 6.81 1.57
N LEU A 181 1.22 6.87 1.13
CA LEU A 181 0.13 7.44 1.92
C LEU A 181 -0.12 6.62 3.20
N SER A 182 -0.23 5.29 3.08
CA SER A 182 -0.39 4.40 4.24
C SER A 182 0.78 4.49 5.22
N GLN A 183 2.01 4.64 4.72
CA GLN A 183 3.20 4.86 5.55
C GLN A 183 3.05 6.13 6.39
N ASN A 184 2.62 7.24 5.79
CA ASN A 184 2.40 8.50 6.49
C ASN A 184 1.26 8.43 7.51
N ASP A 185 0.17 7.73 7.19
CA ASP A 185 -0.94 7.49 8.13
C ASP A 185 -0.48 6.68 9.35
N LEU A 186 0.27 5.60 9.14
CA LEU A 186 0.79 4.77 10.23
C LEU A 186 1.77 5.54 11.13
N ILE A 187 2.61 6.41 10.56
CA ILE A 187 3.48 7.30 11.35
C ILE A 187 2.63 8.23 12.24
N ARG A 188 1.59 8.87 11.69
CA ARG A 188 0.68 9.73 12.46
C ARG A 188 -0.03 8.97 13.57
N ILE A 189 -0.55 7.78 13.28
CA ILE A 189 -1.23 6.95 14.27
C ILE A 189 -0.28 6.56 15.40
N THR A 190 0.97 6.22 15.07
CA THR A 190 2.00 5.88 16.07
C THR A 190 2.28 7.07 17.02
N ASP A 191 2.41 8.29 16.48
CA ASP A 191 2.60 9.52 17.27
C ASP A 191 1.40 9.79 18.21
N GLU A 192 0.17 9.65 17.70
CA GLU A 192 -1.03 9.78 18.52
C GLU A 192 -1.12 8.72 19.63
N MET A 193 -0.74 7.47 19.34
CA MET A 193 -0.70 6.41 20.35
C MET A 193 0.30 6.70 21.46
N GLN A 194 1.46 7.29 21.15
CA GLN A 194 2.41 7.73 22.18
C GLN A 194 1.84 8.81 23.08
N LYS A 195 1.08 9.76 22.53
CA LYS A 195 0.37 10.78 23.33
C LYS A 195 -0.66 10.13 24.27
N VAL A 196 -1.46 9.19 23.79
CA VAL A 196 -2.45 8.48 24.61
C VAL A 196 -1.76 7.64 25.70
N SER A 197 -0.65 6.97 25.38
CA SER A 197 0.15 6.20 26.36
C SER A 197 0.70 7.10 27.48
N SER A 198 1.17 8.31 27.14
CA SER A 198 1.59 9.32 28.10
C SER A 198 0.44 9.79 28.99
N ILE A 199 -0.74 10.08 28.41
CA ILE A 199 -1.94 10.47 29.17
C ILE A 199 -2.39 9.35 30.12
N ALA A 200 -2.33 8.09 29.68
CA ALA A 200 -2.66 6.95 30.53
C ALA A 200 -1.71 6.84 31.72
N THR A 201 -0.41 7.06 31.51
CA THR A 201 0.60 7.08 32.56
C THR A 201 0.38 8.22 33.56
N ASP A 202 0.11 9.44 33.07
CA ASP A 202 -0.22 10.60 33.93
C ASP A 202 -1.49 10.35 34.75
N ASN A 203 -2.51 9.72 34.16
CA ASN A 203 -3.73 9.35 34.87
C ASN A 203 -3.49 8.30 35.97
N MET A 204 -2.60 7.33 35.75
CA MET A 204 -2.22 6.36 36.77
C MET A 204 -1.53 7.05 37.95
N GLN A 205 -0.54 7.90 37.68
CA GLN A 205 0.17 8.65 38.72
C GLN A 205 -0.80 9.53 39.51
N LYS A 206 -1.69 10.27 38.85
CA LYS A 206 -2.70 11.09 39.52
C LYS A 206 -3.68 10.25 40.33
N ALA A 207 -3.98 9.02 39.92
CA ALA A 207 -4.82 8.13 40.71
C ALA A 207 -4.13 7.74 42.02
N GLU A 208 -2.84 7.42 41.98
CA GLU A 208 -2.02 7.09 43.15
C GLU A 208 -1.90 8.29 44.10
N GLU A 209 -1.58 9.49 43.59
CA GLU A 209 -1.53 10.72 44.37
C GLU A 209 -2.88 11.01 45.07
N ASN A 210 -3.99 10.80 44.37
CA ASN A 210 -5.33 10.96 44.95
C ASN A 210 -5.66 9.90 46.02
N GLN A 211 -5.17 8.66 45.88
CA GLN A 211 -5.34 7.64 46.91
C GLN A 211 -4.59 8.01 48.20
N GLU A 212 -3.38 8.56 48.09
CA GLU A 212 -2.63 9.05 49.25
C GLU A 212 -3.37 10.21 49.94
N ALA A 213 -3.87 11.17 49.16
CA ALA A 213 -4.70 12.26 49.68
C ALA A 213 -5.96 11.76 50.40
N VAL A 214 -6.64 10.75 49.84
CA VAL A 214 -7.81 10.11 50.46
C VAL A 214 -7.44 9.41 51.77
N SER A 215 -6.28 8.74 51.83
CA SER A 215 -5.79 8.13 53.08
C SER A 215 -5.64 9.17 54.20
N HIS A 216 -5.10 10.34 53.90
CA HIS A 216 -5.01 11.43 54.87
C HIS A 216 -6.37 11.94 55.36
N VAL A 217 -7.38 11.95 54.48
CA VAL A 217 -8.76 12.31 54.86
C VAL A 217 -9.35 11.25 55.80
N VAL A 218 -9.14 9.96 55.54
CA VAL A 218 -9.59 8.86 56.43
C VAL A 218 -8.99 8.99 57.84
N ASP A 219 -7.69 9.30 57.94
CA ASP A 219 -7.02 9.49 59.23
C ASP A 219 -7.61 10.69 60.00
N SER A 220 -7.82 11.81 59.29
CA SER A 220 -8.45 13.01 59.86
C SER A 220 -9.89 12.75 60.34
N GLN A 221 -10.64 11.94 59.58
CA GLN A 221 -12.01 11.58 59.89
C GLN A 221 -12.10 10.68 61.13
N THR A 222 -11.20 9.70 61.23
CA THR A 222 -11.07 8.84 62.42
C THR A 222 -10.79 9.67 63.67
N ARG A 223 -9.91 10.68 63.57
CA ARG A 223 -9.64 11.60 64.68
C ARG A 223 -10.86 12.44 65.05
N THR A 224 -11.62 12.91 64.06
CA THR A 224 -12.84 13.69 64.27
C THR A 224 -13.90 12.88 65.01
N LEU A 225 -14.14 11.63 64.60
CA LEU A 225 -15.04 10.71 65.30
C LEU A 225 -14.64 10.51 66.77
N GLY A 226 -13.33 10.35 67.04
CA GLY A 226 -12.82 10.24 68.41
C GLY A 226 -13.09 11.49 69.28
N LEU A 227 -12.97 12.70 68.69
CA LEU A 227 -13.27 13.96 69.40
C LEU A 227 -14.77 14.13 69.68
N ILE A 228 -15.64 13.69 68.76
CA ILE A 228 -17.09 13.74 68.96
C ILE A 228 -17.49 12.78 70.09
N GLU A 229 -16.99 11.56 70.10
CA GLU A 229 -17.23 10.58 71.17
C GLU A 229 -16.76 11.11 72.54
N GLN A 230 -15.57 11.71 72.60
CA GLN A 230 -15.07 12.33 73.84
C GLN A 230 -15.97 13.50 74.31
N SER A 231 -16.50 14.28 73.37
CA SER A 231 -17.41 15.39 73.66
C SER A 231 -18.73 14.88 74.22
N HIS A 232 -19.30 13.84 73.59
CA HIS A 232 -20.51 13.17 74.06
C HIS A 232 -20.35 12.60 75.49
N GLN A 233 -19.22 11.95 75.78
CA GLN A 233 -18.90 11.46 77.13
C GLN A 233 -18.76 12.59 78.16
N THR A 234 -18.20 13.74 77.76
CA THR A 234 -18.04 14.90 78.64
C THR A 234 -19.39 15.53 78.95
N MET A 235 -20.28 15.65 77.98
CA MET A 235 -21.66 16.13 78.17
C MET A 235 -22.44 15.22 79.11
N GLY A 236 -22.31 13.88 78.96
CA GLY A 236 -22.91 12.93 79.89
C GLY A 236 -22.46 13.12 81.35
N LYS A 237 -21.17 13.41 81.56
CA LYS A 237 -20.63 13.75 82.89
C LYS A 237 -21.18 15.08 83.42
N LEU A 238 -21.28 16.11 82.57
CA LEU A 238 -21.82 17.42 82.95
C LEU A 238 -23.31 17.34 83.32
N ASN A 239 -24.10 16.55 82.61
CA ASN A 239 -25.50 16.29 82.97
C ASN A 239 -25.59 15.60 84.34
N ALA A 240 -24.82 14.55 84.57
CA ALA A 240 -24.80 13.85 85.87
C ALA A 240 -24.37 14.77 87.03
N MET A 241 -23.36 15.61 86.83
CA MET A 241 -22.95 16.62 87.82
C MET A 241 -24.04 17.66 88.08
N SER A 242 -24.80 18.06 87.05
CA SER A 242 -25.88 19.03 87.18
C SER A 242 -27.08 18.45 87.94
N ASP A 243 -27.36 17.16 87.75
CA ASP A 243 -28.37 16.43 88.54
C ASP A 243 -27.97 16.35 90.02
N GLU A 244 -26.70 16.08 90.31
CA GLU A 244 -26.16 16.06 91.67
C GLU A 244 -26.29 17.44 92.35
N ILE A 245 -25.91 18.52 91.65
CA ILE A 245 -26.06 19.90 92.14
C ILE A 245 -27.54 20.22 92.40
N THR A 246 -28.45 19.82 91.51
CA THR A 246 -29.89 20.01 91.69
C THR A 246 -30.40 19.33 92.95
N GLY A 247 -29.91 18.12 93.24
CA GLY A 247 -30.20 17.41 94.51
C GLY A 247 -29.69 18.15 95.74
N ILE A 248 -28.46 18.69 95.69
CA ILE A 248 -27.87 19.49 96.78
C ILE A 248 -28.67 20.77 97.01
N LEU A 249 -29.04 21.49 95.95
CA LEU A 249 -29.87 22.70 96.05
C LEU A 249 -31.27 22.40 96.60
N GLY A 250 -31.84 21.24 96.29
CA GLY A 250 -33.06 20.73 96.93
C GLY A 250 -32.91 20.65 98.44
N MET A 251 -31.83 20.00 98.91
CA MET A 251 -31.53 19.86 100.33
C MET A 251 -31.28 21.19 101.04
N ILE A 252 -30.55 22.13 100.41
CA ILE A 252 -30.31 23.47 100.97
C ILE A 252 -31.63 24.24 101.09
N GLY A 253 -32.50 24.16 100.07
CA GLY A 253 -33.83 24.77 100.11
C GLY A 253 -34.67 24.23 101.28
N GLU A 254 -34.66 22.91 101.52
CA GLU A 254 -35.32 22.30 102.68
C GLU A 254 -34.73 22.77 104.02
N ILE A 255 -33.41 22.94 104.10
CA ILE A 255 -32.73 23.47 105.30
C ILE A 255 -33.14 24.93 105.54
N ALA A 256 -33.17 25.75 104.49
CA ALA A 256 -33.60 27.14 104.56
C ALA A 256 -35.07 27.24 105.02
N ASP A 257 -35.96 26.42 104.49
CA ASP A 257 -37.37 26.37 104.92
C ASP A 257 -37.52 25.93 106.38
N LYS A 258 -36.78 24.90 106.81
CA LYS A 258 -36.75 24.49 108.22
C LYS A 258 -36.20 25.58 109.14
N THR A 259 -35.15 26.28 108.71
CA THR A 259 -34.52 27.38 109.46
C THR A 259 -35.45 28.57 109.56
N ASN A 260 -36.17 28.90 108.49
CA ASN A 260 -37.19 29.95 108.46
C ASN A 260 -38.35 29.63 109.43
N LEU A 261 -38.82 28.37 109.46
CA LEU A 261 -39.84 27.92 110.41
C LEU A 261 -39.35 27.93 111.86
N LEU A 262 -38.10 27.53 112.11
CA LEU A 262 -37.48 27.60 113.43
C LEU A 262 -37.34 29.06 113.91
N ALA A 263 -36.88 29.95 113.04
CA ALA A 263 -36.74 31.37 113.30
C ALA A 263 -38.10 32.02 113.56
N LEU A 264 -39.13 31.68 112.78
CA LEU A 264 -40.50 32.14 112.99
C LEU A 264 -41.04 31.72 114.37
N ASN A 265 -40.84 30.45 114.75
CA ASN A 265 -41.24 29.95 116.07
C ASN A 265 -40.47 30.69 117.20
N ALA A 266 -39.19 30.96 116.99
CA ALA A 266 -38.37 31.72 117.94
C ALA A 266 -38.80 33.19 118.06
N SER A 267 -39.14 33.87 116.95
CA SER A 267 -39.68 35.24 116.96
C SER A 267 -41.02 35.31 117.70
N ILE A 268 -41.90 34.30 117.53
CA ILE A 268 -43.18 34.20 118.25
C ILE A 268 -42.94 34.05 119.76
N GLU A 269 -42.04 33.17 120.19
CA GLU A 269 -41.77 32.94 121.62
C GLU A 269 -41.03 34.13 122.25
N ALA A 270 -40.15 34.81 121.49
CA ALA A 270 -39.50 36.03 121.93
C ALA A 270 -40.48 37.21 122.11
N ALA A 271 -41.48 37.34 121.22
CA ALA A 271 -42.57 38.29 121.39
C ALA A 271 -43.44 37.98 122.61
N ARG A 272 -43.62 36.69 122.93
CA ARG A 272 -44.38 36.21 124.10
C ARG A 272 -43.69 36.51 125.43
N ALA A 273 -42.36 36.56 125.47
CA ALA A 273 -41.56 36.90 126.65
C ALA A 273 -41.48 38.42 126.96
N GLY A 274 -42.10 39.28 126.14
CA GLY A 274 -42.19 40.72 126.37
C GLY A 274 -40.82 41.42 126.39
N GLU A 275 -40.60 42.31 127.37
CA GLU A 275 -39.35 43.09 127.51
C GLU A 275 -38.09 42.21 127.69
N HIS A 276 -38.22 41.02 128.29
CA HIS A 276 -37.09 40.09 128.49
C HIS A 276 -36.69 39.34 127.20
N GLY A 277 -37.56 39.27 126.19
CA GLY A 277 -37.34 38.57 124.92
C GLY A 277 -36.79 39.46 123.79
N ARG A 278 -36.64 40.76 124.02
CA ARG A 278 -36.33 41.74 122.97
C ARG A 278 -35.03 41.48 122.20
N GLY A 279 -33.98 41.04 122.89
CA GLY A 279 -32.72 40.66 122.27
C GLY A 279 -32.83 39.38 121.43
N PHE A 280 -33.62 38.40 121.88
CA PHE A 280 -33.88 37.16 121.15
C PHE A 280 -34.76 37.38 119.90
N ALA A 281 -35.73 38.30 119.97
CA ALA A 281 -36.58 38.65 118.83
C ALA A 281 -35.77 39.22 117.65
N VAL A 282 -34.79 40.08 117.94
CA VAL A 282 -33.91 40.65 116.90
C VAL A 282 -33.06 39.56 116.24
N VAL A 283 -32.51 38.63 117.02
CA VAL A 283 -31.73 37.50 116.47
C VAL A 283 -32.62 36.57 115.64
N ALA A 284 -33.83 36.26 116.11
CA ALA A 284 -34.76 35.40 115.38
C ALA A 284 -35.22 36.02 114.05
N ASP A 285 -35.51 37.33 114.00
CA ASP A 285 -35.83 38.03 112.75
C ASP A 285 -34.62 38.09 111.80
N GLU A 286 -33.40 38.22 112.31
CA GLU A 286 -32.18 38.19 111.49
C GLU A 286 -31.93 36.79 110.90
N VAL A 287 -32.14 35.73 111.69
CA VAL A 287 -32.06 34.33 111.20
C VAL A 287 -33.16 34.05 110.18
N LYS A 288 -34.37 34.60 110.38
CA LYS A 288 -35.48 34.48 109.43
C LYS A 288 -35.11 35.12 108.08
N LYS A 289 -34.62 36.37 108.09
CA LYS A 289 -34.15 37.06 106.88
C LYS A 289 -33.00 36.32 106.20
N LEU A 290 -32.08 35.73 106.97
CA LEU A 290 -30.98 34.93 106.43
C LEU A 290 -31.50 33.65 105.75
N ALA A 291 -32.49 32.98 106.35
CA ALA A 291 -33.13 31.80 105.76
C ALA A 291 -33.90 32.14 104.48
N GLU A 292 -34.66 33.23 104.46
CA GLU A 292 -35.34 33.74 103.25
C GLU A 292 -34.33 34.12 102.15
N SER A 293 -33.24 34.80 102.50
CA SER A 293 -32.17 35.15 101.56
C SER A 293 -31.46 33.91 101.01
N THR A 294 -31.22 32.91 101.87
CA THR A 294 -30.63 31.62 101.46
C THR A 294 -31.54 30.89 100.47
N LYS A 295 -32.85 30.90 100.70
CA LYS A 295 -33.84 30.31 99.78
C LYS A 295 -33.82 31.00 98.42
N THR A 296 -33.91 32.33 98.40
CA THR A 296 -33.84 33.11 97.15
C THR A 296 -32.54 32.83 96.38
N ALA A 297 -31.40 32.83 97.05
CA ALA A 297 -30.11 32.50 96.43
C ALA A 297 -30.08 31.06 95.87
N THR A 298 -30.70 30.10 96.58
CA THR A 298 -30.79 28.70 96.14
C THR A 298 -31.67 28.56 94.89
N ASP A 299 -32.78 29.29 94.83
CA ASP A 299 -33.69 29.32 93.67
C ASP A 299 -33.03 29.98 92.45
N GLU A 300 -32.26 31.06 92.65
CA GLU A 300 -31.45 31.69 91.60
C GLU A 300 -30.40 30.72 91.04
N ILE A 301 -29.66 30.02 91.91
CA ILE A 301 -28.67 29.01 91.48
C ILE A 301 -29.38 27.87 90.73
N ARG A 302 -30.56 27.42 91.20
CA ARG A 302 -31.34 26.38 90.52
C ARG A 302 -31.73 26.79 89.10
N SER A 303 -32.12 28.05 88.89
CA SER A 303 -32.42 28.59 87.56
C SER A 303 -31.22 28.54 86.62
N VAL A 304 -30.03 28.90 87.13
CA VAL A 304 -28.76 28.81 86.38
C VAL A 304 -28.42 27.37 86.03
N VAL A 305 -28.55 26.43 86.97
CA VAL A 305 -28.30 24.99 86.75
C VAL A 305 -29.28 24.40 85.73
N THR A 306 -30.56 24.80 85.78
CA THR A 306 -31.57 24.37 84.81
C THR A 306 -31.23 24.84 83.40
N THR A 307 -30.80 26.11 83.26
CA THR A 307 -30.32 26.64 81.98
C THR A 307 -29.09 25.86 81.50
N PHE A 308 -28.15 25.57 82.39
CA PHE A 308 -26.94 24.80 82.07
C PHE A 308 -27.25 23.36 81.61
N GLN A 309 -28.23 22.69 82.21
CA GLN A 309 -28.73 21.38 81.75
C GLN A 309 -29.36 21.48 80.35
N GLY A 310 -30.13 22.53 80.09
CA GLY A 310 -30.69 22.83 78.77
C GLY A 310 -29.61 22.95 77.69
N GLU A 311 -28.59 23.78 77.95
CA GLU A 311 -27.44 23.95 77.04
C GLU A 311 -26.66 22.64 76.85
N THR A 312 -26.47 21.84 77.91
CA THR A 312 -25.80 20.53 77.81
C THR A 312 -26.61 19.56 76.94
N THR A 313 -27.93 19.59 77.01
CA THR A 313 -28.83 18.77 76.17
C THR A 313 -28.74 19.17 74.70
N VAL A 314 -28.72 20.48 74.41
CA VAL A 314 -28.53 20.99 73.04
C VAL A 314 -27.15 20.56 72.50
N MET A 315 -26.10 20.68 73.31
CA MET A 315 -24.76 20.22 72.96
C MET A 315 -24.72 18.71 72.63
N GLN A 316 -25.50 17.90 73.35
CA GLN A 316 -25.59 16.47 73.11
C GLN A 316 -26.30 16.15 71.79
N SER A 317 -27.43 16.81 71.51
CA SER A 317 -28.11 16.72 70.21
C SER A 317 -27.18 17.11 69.04
N ASN A 318 -26.40 18.19 69.22
CA ASN A 318 -25.42 18.61 68.21
C ASN A 318 -24.32 17.56 68.01
N SER A 319 -23.90 16.84 69.07
CA SER A 319 -22.94 15.73 68.93
C SER A 319 -23.51 14.55 68.15
N ASP A 320 -24.79 14.22 68.36
CA ASP A 320 -25.45 13.16 67.60
C ASP A 320 -25.54 13.50 66.10
N GLU A 321 -25.89 14.74 65.77
CA GLU A 321 -25.89 15.23 64.39
C GLU A 321 -24.47 15.21 63.78
N MET A 322 -23.45 15.61 64.55
CA MET A 322 -22.05 15.52 64.11
C MET A 322 -21.61 14.08 63.84
N LEU A 323 -22.05 13.10 64.65
CA LEU A 323 -21.78 11.68 64.42
C LEU A 323 -22.40 11.19 63.11
N GLU A 324 -23.66 11.53 62.86
CA GLU A 324 -24.34 11.15 61.61
C GLU A 324 -23.64 11.75 60.39
N MET A 325 -23.29 13.04 60.45
CA MET A 325 -22.54 13.72 59.41
C MET A 325 -21.16 13.09 59.19
N ALA A 326 -20.45 12.76 60.28
CA ALA A 326 -19.14 12.15 60.20
C ALA A 326 -19.19 10.73 59.57
N ASN A 327 -20.21 9.94 59.88
CA ASN A 327 -20.42 8.64 59.24
C ASN A 327 -20.75 8.76 57.74
N SER A 328 -21.55 9.77 57.36
CA SER A 328 -21.84 10.07 55.95
C SER A 328 -20.56 10.42 55.17
N VAL A 329 -19.71 11.26 55.74
CA VAL A 329 -18.39 11.61 55.16
C VAL A 329 -17.50 10.37 55.05
N GLN A 330 -17.43 9.53 56.07
CA GLN A 330 -16.64 8.28 56.04
C GLN A 330 -17.05 7.40 54.85
N LYS A 331 -18.36 7.20 54.64
CA LYS A 331 -18.88 6.43 53.51
C LYS A 331 -18.49 7.05 52.16
N ALA A 332 -18.63 8.37 52.01
CA ALA A 332 -18.25 9.07 50.78
C ALA A 332 -16.75 8.92 50.47
N VAL A 333 -15.90 8.92 51.50
CA VAL A 333 -14.45 8.74 51.36
C VAL A 333 -14.10 7.30 50.96
N GLU A 334 -14.78 6.29 51.50
CA GLU A 334 -14.62 4.89 51.07
C GLU A 334 -15.02 4.65 49.61
N GLU A 335 -16.14 5.25 49.18
CA GLU A 335 -16.57 5.23 47.78
C GLU A 335 -15.54 5.93 46.87
N MET A 336 -14.98 7.05 47.32
CA MET A 336 -13.94 7.78 46.60
C MET A 336 -12.64 6.96 46.45
N ASN A 337 -12.19 6.29 47.51
CA ASN A 337 -11.03 5.40 47.47
C ASN A 337 -11.22 4.27 46.44
N THR A 338 -12.40 3.66 46.45
CA THR A 338 -12.76 2.60 45.49
C THR A 338 -12.78 3.13 44.05
N SER A 339 -13.31 4.34 43.84
CA SER A 339 -13.33 4.99 42.53
C SER A 339 -11.92 5.26 41.98
N PHE A 340 -10.99 5.74 42.81
CA PHE A 340 -9.60 5.97 42.40
C PHE A 340 -8.86 4.67 42.09
N ASN A 341 -9.10 3.59 42.85
CA ASN A 341 -8.58 2.26 42.51
C ASN A 341 -9.07 1.79 41.13
N HIS A 342 -10.37 1.94 40.85
CA HIS A 342 -10.91 1.62 39.52
C HIS A 342 -10.41 2.57 38.42
N PHE A 343 -10.07 3.82 38.75
CA PHE A 343 -9.49 4.76 37.80
C PHE A 343 -8.05 4.36 37.43
N ALA A 344 -7.22 4.00 38.42
CA ALA A 344 -5.87 3.49 38.21
C ALA A 344 -5.86 2.22 37.35
N ASP A 345 -6.69 1.22 37.69
CA ASP A 345 -6.81 -0.03 36.91
C ASP A 345 -7.25 0.22 35.46
N ARG A 346 -8.21 1.14 35.23
CA ARG A 346 -8.64 1.51 33.88
C ARG A 346 -7.56 2.24 33.10
N ALA A 347 -6.81 3.12 33.75
CA ALA A 347 -5.68 3.80 33.14
C ALA A 347 -4.56 2.82 32.75
N GLN A 348 -4.26 1.84 33.61
CA GLN A 348 -3.31 0.75 33.31
C GLN A 348 -3.77 -0.11 32.13
N LYS A 349 -5.04 -0.50 32.08
CA LYS A 349 -5.60 -1.25 30.94
C LYS A 349 -5.55 -0.46 29.64
N THR A 350 -5.77 0.86 29.71
CA THR A 350 -5.64 1.76 28.57
C THR A 350 -4.19 1.81 28.09
N TYR A 351 -3.22 1.96 29.00
CA TYR A 351 -1.80 1.94 28.69
C TYR A 351 -1.38 0.64 27.98
N VAL A 352 -1.76 -0.53 28.51
CA VAL A 352 -1.45 -1.82 27.90
C VAL A 352 -2.07 -1.95 26.50
N SER A 353 -3.34 -1.58 26.35
CA SER A 353 -4.06 -1.69 25.07
C SER A 353 -3.47 -0.75 24.00
N VAL A 354 -3.08 0.47 24.39
CA VAL A 354 -2.46 1.44 23.49
C VAL A 354 -1.06 1.01 23.08
N ASN A 355 -0.27 0.45 24.00
CA ASN A 355 1.05 -0.10 23.66
C ASN A 355 0.95 -1.32 22.72
N PHE A 356 -0.05 -2.18 22.89
CA PHE A 356 -0.32 -3.26 21.95
C PHE A 356 -0.67 -2.72 20.55
N ALA A 357 -1.58 -1.75 20.48
CA ALA A 357 -1.95 -1.12 19.22
C ALA A 357 -0.76 -0.38 18.57
N HIS A 358 0.09 0.27 19.37
CA HIS A 358 1.33 0.92 18.93
C HIS A 358 2.26 -0.10 18.28
N ASP A 359 2.46 -1.25 18.91
CA ASP A 359 3.31 -2.31 18.37
C ASP A 359 2.77 -2.89 17.05
N ILE A 360 1.45 -3.07 16.92
CA ILE A 360 0.82 -3.50 15.65
C ILE A 360 1.00 -2.45 14.55
N CYS A 361 0.75 -1.17 14.85
CA CYS A 361 0.91 -0.09 13.89
C CYS A 361 2.36 0.05 13.44
N TYR A 362 3.31 -0.09 14.37
CA TYR A 362 4.73 -0.05 14.07
C TYR A 362 5.17 -1.25 13.22
N ALA A 363 4.70 -2.46 13.55
CA ALA A 363 4.93 -3.64 12.72
C ALA A 363 4.38 -3.45 11.30
N SER A 364 3.16 -2.93 11.18
CA SER A 364 2.55 -2.62 9.88
C SER A 364 3.36 -1.61 9.08
N LEU A 365 3.96 -0.62 9.75
CA LEU A 365 4.82 0.38 9.13
C LEU A 365 6.09 -0.23 8.56
N ILE A 366 6.73 -1.17 9.27
CA ILE A 366 7.86 -1.95 8.74
C ILE A 366 7.43 -2.73 7.49
N LYS A 367 6.28 -3.39 7.53
CA LYS A 367 5.78 -4.17 6.38
C LYS A 367 5.57 -3.29 5.16
N VAL A 368 4.99 -2.10 5.34
CA VAL A 368 4.80 -1.11 4.27
C VAL A 368 6.14 -0.64 3.70
N ASP A 369 7.13 -0.34 4.55
CA ASP A 369 8.48 0.02 4.10
C ASP A 369 9.10 -1.07 3.22
N HIS A 370 8.89 -2.33 3.62
CA HIS A 370 9.40 -3.49 2.91
C HIS A 370 8.67 -3.71 1.57
N MET A 371 7.36 -3.48 1.52
CA MET A 371 6.61 -3.46 0.26
C MET A 371 7.11 -2.35 -0.66
N ILE A 372 7.36 -1.14 -0.14
CA ILE A 372 7.94 -0.03 -0.91
C ILE A 372 9.30 -0.42 -1.49
N TYR A 373 10.18 -1.04 -0.69
CA TYR A 373 11.48 -1.53 -1.15
C TYR A 373 11.32 -2.50 -2.34
N LYS A 374 10.42 -3.48 -2.23
CA LYS A 374 10.16 -4.43 -3.33
C LYS A 374 9.60 -3.75 -4.58
N GLN A 375 8.65 -2.83 -4.42
CA GLN A 375 8.10 -2.09 -5.55
C GLN A 375 9.18 -1.25 -6.28
N LYS A 376 10.15 -0.69 -5.54
CA LYS A 376 11.33 -0.04 -6.14
C LYS A 376 12.22 -1.02 -6.89
N ALA A 377 12.42 -2.22 -6.34
CA ALA A 377 13.17 -3.29 -7.00
C ALA A 377 12.49 -3.79 -8.28
N TYR A 378 11.16 -3.89 -8.35
CA TYR A 378 10.47 -4.20 -9.61
C TYR A 378 10.52 -3.04 -10.60
N LYS A 379 10.42 -1.81 -10.10
CA LYS A 379 10.47 -0.62 -10.95
C LYS A 379 11.80 -0.47 -11.69
N SER A 380 12.91 -0.92 -11.10
CA SER A 380 14.21 -0.89 -11.77
C SER A 380 14.29 -1.80 -13.01
N PHE A 381 13.42 -2.81 -13.14
CA PHE A 381 13.37 -3.67 -14.32
C PHE A 381 13.03 -2.89 -15.60
N TYR A 382 12.04 -2.00 -15.54
CA TYR A 382 11.55 -1.26 -16.71
C TYR A 382 12.02 0.21 -16.74
N ALA A 383 12.34 0.81 -15.58
CA ALA A 383 12.89 2.18 -15.50
C ALA A 383 14.44 2.23 -15.55
N GLY A 384 15.10 1.07 -15.63
CA GLY A 384 16.55 0.93 -15.62
C GLY A 384 17.18 0.94 -14.21
N THR A 385 18.50 0.77 -14.16
CA THR A 385 19.28 0.71 -12.91
C THR A 385 19.89 2.05 -12.49
N ASP A 386 19.85 3.07 -13.35
CA ASP A 386 20.40 4.41 -13.09
C ASP A 386 19.29 5.41 -12.71
N ASN A 387 18.60 5.13 -11.61
CA ASN A 387 17.56 6.01 -11.08
C ASN A 387 17.52 5.98 -9.53
N PRO A 388 16.89 6.97 -8.88
CA PRO A 388 16.84 7.04 -7.43
C PRO A 388 16.20 5.83 -6.75
N ASP A 389 15.25 5.15 -7.41
CA ASP A 389 14.60 3.96 -6.87
C ASP A 389 15.57 2.77 -6.83
N ALA A 390 16.36 2.57 -7.88
CA ALA A 390 17.41 1.56 -7.92
C ALA A 390 18.50 1.84 -6.88
N GLN A 391 18.91 3.10 -6.69
CA GLN A 391 19.86 3.47 -5.64
C GLN A 391 19.34 3.17 -4.23
N ALA A 392 18.04 3.35 -4.00
CA ALA A 392 17.42 2.99 -2.71
C ALA A 392 17.43 1.46 -2.46
N VAL A 393 17.38 0.64 -3.51
CA VAL A 393 17.45 -0.82 -3.40
C VAL A 393 18.87 -1.30 -3.04
N LEU A 394 19.90 -0.58 -3.48
CA LEU A 394 21.31 -0.86 -3.20
C LEU A 394 21.73 -0.60 -1.74
N VAL A 395 20.88 0.05 -0.94
CA VAL A 395 21.11 0.17 0.51
C VAL A 395 21.10 -1.23 1.13
N ASP A 396 22.06 -1.53 2.00
CA ASP A 396 22.14 -2.80 2.70
C ASP A 396 21.07 -2.94 3.81
N HIS A 397 20.88 -4.18 4.26
CA HIS A 397 19.89 -4.54 5.27
C HIS A 397 20.16 -3.93 6.65
N GLN A 398 21.35 -3.39 6.93
CA GLN A 398 21.67 -2.75 8.21
C GLN A 398 21.38 -1.25 8.16
N ASN A 399 21.64 -0.62 7.02
CA ASN A 399 21.44 0.81 6.79
C ASN A 399 20.02 1.19 6.37
N CYS A 400 19.16 0.21 6.05
CA CYS A 400 17.75 0.44 5.80
C CYS A 400 16.98 0.78 7.10
N ARG A 401 15.74 1.25 6.98
CA ARG A 401 14.93 1.65 8.16
C ARG A 401 14.67 0.47 9.12
N LEU A 402 14.37 -0.72 8.58
CA LEU A 402 14.22 -1.95 9.36
C LEU A 402 15.55 -2.37 10.00
N GLY A 403 16.66 -2.23 9.28
CA GLY A 403 18.01 -2.49 9.79
C GLY A 403 18.35 -1.62 10.99
N LYS A 404 18.20 -0.31 10.86
CA LYS A 404 18.42 0.63 11.96
C LYS A 404 17.55 0.30 13.18
N TRP A 405 16.29 -0.06 12.96
CA TRP A 405 15.40 -0.51 14.03
C TRP A 405 15.87 -1.81 14.70
N TYR A 406 16.38 -2.77 13.91
CA TYR A 406 16.86 -4.06 14.40
C TYR A 406 18.19 -3.96 15.17
N TYR A 407 19.16 -3.19 14.66
CA TYR A 407 20.51 -3.15 15.23
C TYR A 407 20.69 -2.07 16.32
N GLU A 408 20.09 -0.89 16.15
CA GLU A 408 20.39 0.33 16.92
C GLU A 408 19.18 0.93 17.64
N GLY A 409 17.96 0.61 17.19
CA GLY A 409 16.76 1.32 17.61
C GLY A 409 15.89 0.58 18.64
N LEU A 410 14.66 1.11 18.77
CA LEU A 410 13.59 0.60 19.64
C LEU A 410 13.30 -0.90 19.46
N GLY A 411 13.60 -1.48 18.29
CA GLY A 411 13.38 -2.90 18.02
C GLY A 411 14.21 -3.78 18.92
N ARG A 412 15.50 -3.47 19.04
CA ARG A 412 16.40 -4.18 19.93
C ARG A 412 16.00 -4.02 21.39
N GLU A 413 15.62 -2.81 21.80
CA GLU A 413 15.21 -2.52 23.18
C GLU A 413 13.91 -3.24 23.56
N SER A 414 12.91 -3.22 22.68
CA SER A 414 11.56 -3.72 22.96
C SER A 414 11.35 -5.19 22.62
N PHE A 415 12.09 -5.73 21.64
CA PHE A 415 11.88 -7.09 21.11
C PHE A 415 13.15 -7.95 21.12
N GLY A 416 14.32 -7.39 21.44
CA GLY A 416 15.61 -8.11 21.34
C GLY A 416 15.74 -9.37 22.22
N HIS A 417 14.89 -9.48 23.24
CA HIS A 417 14.81 -10.66 24.11
C HIS A 417 14.03 -11.82 23.47
N LEU A 418 13.23 -11.56 22.43
CA LEU A 418 12.37 -12.56 21.79
C LEU A 418 13.16 -13.43 20.79
N PRO A 419 13.05 -14.76 20.87
CA PRO A 419 13.53 -15.68 19.83
C PRO A 419 13.14 -15.30 18.40
N THR A 420 11.89 -14.90 18.14
CA THR A 420 11.43 -14.53 16.79
C THR A 420 12.13 -13.29 16.25
N PHE A 421 12.50 -12.33 17.10
CA PHE A 421 13.27 -11.16 16.70
C PHE A 421 14.59 -11.58 16.06
N LYS A 422 15.34 -12.48 16.70
CA LYS A 422 16.63 -12.99 16.14
C LYS A 422 16.44 -13.74 14.82
N GLN A 423 15.30 -14.39 14.63
CA GLN A 423 14.99 -15.12 13.39
C GLN A 423 14.63 -14.19 12.21
N LEU A 424 14.39 -12.90 12.46
CA LEU A 424 14.08 -11.91 11.42
C LEU A 424 15.29 -11.58 10.54
N GLU A 425 16.51 -11.64 11.09
CA GLU A 425 17.71 -11.16 10.43
C GLU A 425 18.06 -11.93 9.15
N THR A 426 17.98 -13.26 9.19
CA THR A 426 18.29 -14.11 8.03
C THR A 426 17.40 -13.81 6.82
N PRO A 427 16.06 -13.87 6.92
CA PRO A 427 15.20 -13.54 5.78
C PRO A 427 15.31 -12.06 5.38
N HIS A 428 15.50 -11.13 6.32
CA HIS A 428 15.71 -9.72 6.01
C HIS A 428 16.98 -9.48 5.17
N SER A 429 18.10 -10.08 5.58
CA SER A 429 19.36 -10.02 4.84
C SER A 429 19.25 -10.65 3.45
N ALA A 430 18.50 -11.76 3.34
CA ALA A 430 18.23 -12.42 2.07
C ALA A 430 17.47 -11.51 1.09
N VAL A 431 16.43 -10.78 1.54
CA VAL A 431 15.70 -9.84 0.66
C VAL A 431 16.63 -8.82 0.03
N HIS A 432 17.49 -8.18 0.82
CA HIS A 432 18.45 -7.20 0.30
C HIS A 432 19.47 -7.85 -0.63
N SER A 433 19.99 -9.02 -0.26
CA SER A 433 20.98 -9.75 -1.08
C SER A 433 20.41 -10.13 -2.45
N HIS A 434 19.16 -10.61 -2.50
CA HIS A 434 18.48 -10.91 -3.76
C HIS A 434 18.14 -9.63 -4.54
N GLY A 435 17.71 -8.55 -3.89
CA GLY A 435 17.49 -7.26 -4.53
C GLY A 435 18.75 -6.72 -5.20
N HIS A 436 19.90 -6.75 -4.50
CA HIS A 436 21.19 -6.35 -5.06
C HIS A 436 21.63 -7.23 -6.23
N ALA A 437 21.46 -8.56 -6.11
CA ALA A 437 21.76 -9.49 -7.18
C ALA A 437 20.89 -9.23 -8.43
N ALA A 438 19.60 -8.94 -8.24
CA ALA A 438 18.69 -8.61 -9.34
C ALA A 438 19.15 -7.35 -10.09
N LEU A 439 19.50 -6.28 -9.37
CA LEU A 439 20.01 -5.05 -9.99
C LEU A 439 21.33 -5.29 -10.74
N ASN A 440 22.23 -6.11 -10.20
CA ASN A 440 23.48 -6.46 -10.89
C ASN A 440 23.19 -7.20 -12.20
N TYR A 441 22.31 -8.20 -12.20
CA TYR A 441 21.94 -8.92 -13.43
C TYR A 441 21.22 -8.04 -14.46
N LEU A 442 20.46 -7.04 -14.00
CA LEU A 442 19.81 -6.07 -14.90
C LEU A 442 20.81 -5.10 -15.57
N SER A 443 22.02 -4.96 -15.03
CA SER A 443 23.09 -4.16 -15.62
C SER A 443 23.86 -4.87 -16.73
N GLU A 444 23.69 -6.19 -16.88
CA GLU A 444 24.31 -7.03 -17.91
C GLU A 444 23.42 -7.14 -19.19
N ASP A 445 23.91 -7.72 -20.30
CA ASP A 445 23.14 -7.89 -21.57
C ASP A 445 22.13 -9.05 -21.49
N TRP A 446 21.20 -8.97 -20.53
CA TRP A 446 20.17 -9.98 -20.27
C TRP A 446 19.14 -10.13 -21.40
N GLN A 447 19.01 -9.13 -22.28
CA GLN A 447 18.04 -9.15 -23.37
C GLN A 447 18.31 -10.29 -24.37
N LYS A 448 19.56 -10.74 -24.48
CA LYS A 448 19.97 -11.82 -25.41
C LYS A 448 20.35 -13.12 -24.69
N ASP A 449 20.56 -13.08 -23.38
CA ASP A 449 20.96 -14.24 -22.59
C ASP A 449 19.77 -14.88 -21.85
N GLN A 450 19.32 -16.02 -22.37
CA GLN A 450 18.21 -16.78 -21.78
C GLN A 450 18.54 -17.37 -20.39
N GLN A 451 19.80 -17.67 -20.10
CA GLN A 451 20.20 -18.13 -18.77
C GLN A 451 20.13 -16.99 -17.77
N LEU A 452 20.60 -15.80 -18.16
CA LEU A 452 20.53 -14.60 -17.33
C LEU A 452 19.07 -14.18 -17.06
N GLN A 453 18.18 -14.27 -18.05
CA GLN A 453 16.73 -14.04 -17.86
C GLN A 453 16.12 -14.97 -16.80
N LYS A 454 16.43 -16.27 -16.87
CA LYS A 454 15.98 -17.24 -15.87
C LYS A 454 16.53 -16.91 -14.48
N LYS A 455 17.79 -16.47 -14.41
CA LYS A 455 18.45 -16.09 -13.17
C LYS A 455 17.80 -14.86 -12.54
N ILE A 456 17.46 -13.84 -13.32
CA ILE A 456 16.72 -12.66 -12.86
C ILE A 456 15.38 -13.08 -12.25
N ILE A 457 14.57 -13.86 -12.97
CA ILE A 457 13.26 -14.33 -12.48
C ILE A 457 13.40 -15.14 -11.19
N SER A 458 14.37 -16.06 -11.12
CA SER A 458 14.66 -16.85 -9.92
C SER A 458 15.03 -15.94 -8.74
N THR A 459 15.84 -14.91 -8.99
CA THR A 459 16.29 -13.97 -7.94
C THR A 459 15.13 -13.15 -7.38
N TYR A 460 14.22 -12.65 -8.23
CA TYR A 460 13.00 -11.98 -7.75
C TYR A 460 12.10 -12.96 -6.97
N THR A 461 11.99 -14.21 -7.40
CA THR A 461 11.20 -15.24 -6.70
C THR A 461 11.75 -15.54 -5.31
N GLU A 462 13.08 -15.65 -5.18
CA GLU A 462 13.75 -15.84 -3.89
C GLU A 462 13.60 -14.61 -2.99
N MET A 463 13.66 -13.40 -3.56
CA MET A 463 13.37 -12.15 -2.85
C MET A 463 11.94 -12.11 -2.31
N GLU A 464 10.95 -12.52 -3.10
CA GLU A 464 9.55 -12.65 -2.66
C GLU A 464 9.42 -13.64 -1.50
N HIS A 465 10.01 -14.82 -1.62
CA HIS A 465 9.94 -15.84 -0.58
C HIS A 465 10.59 -15.39 0.73
N ALA A 466 11.77 -14.75 0.66
CA ALA A 466 12.42 -14.17 1.82
C ALA A 466 11.58 -13.03 2.43
N SER A 467 10.89 -12.25 1.60
CA SER A 467 9.98 -11.20 2.04
C SER A 467 8.80 -11.75 2.82
N ASP A 468 8.17 -12.83 2.35
CA ASP A 468 7.07 -13.49 3.07
C ASP A 468 7.53 -13.97 4.45
N GLN A 469 8.74 -14.53 4.54
CA GLN A 469 9.34 -14.91 5.82
C GLN A 469 9.56 -13.69 6.74
N VAL A 470 9.98 -12.53 6.21
CA VAL A 470 10.08 -11.28 6.99
C VAL A 470 8.70 -10.90 7.54
N MET A 471 7.65 -10.91 6.70
CA MET A 471 6.29 -10.56 7.12
C MET A 471 5.78 -11.48 8.23
N ASP A 472 5.96 -12.79 8.07
CA ASP A 472 5.56 -13.80 9.05
C ASP A 472 6.30 -13.62 10.39
N ARG A 473 7.61 -13.33 10.35
CA ARG A 473 8.41 -13.10 11.57
C ARG A 473 7.99 -11.83 12.28
N ILE A 474 7.62 -10.78 11.56
CA ILE A 474 7.08 -9.56 12.16
C ILE A 474 5.76 -9.87 12.90
N ASP A 475 4.83 -10.63 12.30
CA ASP A 475 3.56 -10.99 12.95
C ASP A 475 3.74 -11.90 14.16
N ALA A 476 4.61 -12.91 14.02
CA ALA A 476 4.93 -13.82 15.11
C ALA A 476 5.56 -13.08 16.29
N MET A 477 6.42 -12.10 16.02
CA MET A 477 7.08 -11.30 17.04
C MET A 477 6.12 -10.40 17.83
N ILE A 478 5.12 -9.81 17.17
CA ILE A 478 4.07 -9.06 17.90
C ILE A 478 3.24 -10.00 18.76
N SER A 479 2.88 -11.17 18.22
CA SER A 479 2.12 -12.17 18.97
C SER A 479 2.91 -12.72 20.16
N GLU A 480 4.22 -12.91 20.03
CA GLU A 480 5.09 -13.42 21.10
C GLU A 480 5.28 -12.40 22.24
N LYS A 481 5.28 -11.09 21.93
CA LYS A 481 5.43 -10.04 22.95
C LYS A 481 4.22 -9.89 23.86
N HIS A 482 3.02 -10.14 23.32
CA HIS A 482 1.74 -9.81 23.97
C HIS A 482 0.91 -11.02 24.41
N ASN A 483 1.38 -12.25 24.16
CA ASN A 483 0.87 -13.49 24.75
C ASN A 483 1.80 -13.94 25.88
#